data_AF-A0A949I7T2-F1
#
_entry.id   AF-A0A949I7T2-F1
#
_cell.length_a   1.000
_cell.length_b   1.000
_cell.length_c   1.000
_cell.angle_alpha   90.00
_cell.angle_beta   90.00
_cell.angle_gamma   90.00
#
_symmetry.space_group_name_H-M   'P 1'
#
loop_
_entity.id
_entity.type
_entity.pdbx_description
1 polymer ?
#
loop_
_entity_poly.entity_id
_entity_poly.type
_entity_poly.pdbx_seq_one_letter_code
_entity_poly.pdbx_strand_id
1 'polypeptide(L)'
;MSALPESIATTGAANDADTQETQEWLDALQAVVQAEGRDRAHYLLERLLDEARQQGVDMPFSANTAYVNTIPPDFEDRNPGNVDIEERLRSYMRWNAMAMVVRANR
;
A
#
# COMPACT_ATOMS: atom_id res chain seq x y z
N MET A 1 -12.00 18.15 0.58
CA MET A 1 -10.64 18.25 1.15
C MET A 1 -10.28 16.88 1.69
N SER A 2 -9.71 16.00 0.86
CA SER A 2 -9.03 14.83 1.43
C SER A 2 -7.77 15.38 2.07
N ALA A 3 -7.68 15.29 3.40
CA ALA A 3 -6.40 15.43 4.06
C ALA A 3 -5.47 14.42 3.39
N LEU A 4 -4.46 14.90 2.67
CA LEU A 4 -3.30 14.07 2.39
C LEU A 4 -2.89 13.53 3.76
N PRO A 5 -2.76 12.20 3.95
CA PRO A 5 -2.12 11.74 5.17
C PRO A 5 -0.83 12.53 5.25
N GLU A 6 -0.56 13.18 6.40
CA GLU A 6 0.79 13.67 6.67
C GLU A 6 1.67 12.50 6.26
N SER A 7 2.45 12.69 5.18
CA SER A 7 3.51 11.76 4.86
C SER A 7 4.15 11.52 6.20
N ILE A 8 4.24 10.27 6.65
CA ILE A 8 5.04 9.93 7.81
C ILE A 8 6.40 10.51 7.44
N ALA A 9 6.64 11.73 7.91
CA ALA A 9 7.85 12.45 7.65
C ALA A 9 8.83 11.51 8.28
N THR A 10 9.65 10.88 7.45
CA THR A 10 10.65 9.91 7.81
C THR A 10 11.28 10.34 9.13
N THR A 11 10.79 9.83 10.26
CA THR A 11 11.30 10.24 11.58
C THR A 11 12.76 9.79 11.74
N GLY A 12 13.29 9.00 10.80
CA GLY A 12 14.69 8.59 10.75
C GLY A 12 15.63 9.46 9.90
N ALA A 13 15.18 10.22 8.90
CA ALA A 13 16.13 10.83 7.96
C ALA A 13 16.88 12.03 8.57
N ALA A 14 16.28 12.69 9.57
CA ALA A 14 16.93 13.79 10.27
C ALA A 14 17.94 13.32 11.34
N ASN A 15 18.00 12.01 11.66
CA ASN A 15 18.83 11.42 12.72
C ASN A 15 19.47 10.08 12.32
N ASP A 16 19.65 9.80 11.03
CA ASP A 16 20.39 8.61 10.61
C ASP A 16 21.88 8.80 10.89
N ALA A 17 22.45 7.96 11.76
CA ALA A 17 23.84 8.06 12.19
C ALA A 17 24.82 7.59 11.12
N ASP A 18 24.39 6.67 10.24
CA ASP A 18 25.20 6.16 9.13
C ASP A 18 24.33 5.92 7.89
N THR A 19 24.19 6.97 7.09
CA THR A 19 23.41 6.92 5.84
C THR A 19 24.02 5.96 4.81
N GLN A 20 25.33 5.70 4.87
CA GLN A 20 26.00 4.81 3.92
C GLN A 20 25.62 3.36 4.23
N GLU A 21 25.68 2.95 5.50
CA GLU A 21 25.21 1.64 5.92
C GLU A 21 23.73 1.46 5.54
N THR A 22 22.85 2.41 5.89
CA THR A 22 21.43 2.35 5.52
C THR A 22 21.24 2.15 4.02
N GLN A 23 22.00 2.85 3.18
CA GLN A 23 21.92 2.69 1.74
C GLN A 23 22.40 1.30 1.27
N GLU A 24 23.48 0.77 1.84
CA GLU A 24 23.99 -0.56 1.52
C GLU A 24 22.96 -1.66 1.83
N TRP A 25 22.27 -1.56 2.97
CA TRP A 25 21.19 -2.48 3.33
C TRP A 25 19.99 -2.38 2.38
N LEU A 26 19.61 -1.16 1.97
CA LEU A 26 18.54 -0.95 0.99
C LEU A 26 18.92 -1.51 -0.39
N ASP A 27 20.15 -1.28 -0.83
CA ASP A 27 20.67 -1.79 -2.10
C ASP A 27 20.72 -3.32 -2.08
N ALA A 28 21.14 -3.93 -0.96
CA ALA A 28 21.14 -5.37 -0.79
C ALA A 28 19.71 -5.96 -0.86
N LEU A 29 18.74 -5.33 -0.20
CA LEU A 29 17.34 -5.74 -0.28
C LEU A 29 16.81 -5.65 -1.72
N GLN A 30 17.13 -4.55 -2.42
CA GLN A 30 16.75 -4.36 -3.81
C GLN A 30 17.37 -5.42 -4.73
N ALA A 31 18.65 -5.75 -4.53
CA ALA A 31 19.35 -6.78 -5.28
C ALA A 31 18.68 -8.15 -5.10
N VAL A 32 18.29 -8.52 -3.87
CA VAL A 32 17.55 -9.76 -3.59
C VAL A 32 16.20 -9.78 -4.30
N VAL A 33 15.43 -8.68 -4.23
CA VAL A 33 14.13 -8.58 -4.89
C VAL A 33 14.28 -8.78 -6.41
N GLN A 34 15.33 -8.22 -7.01
CA GLN A 34 15.59 -8.34 -8.44
C GLN A 34 16.07 -9.75 -8.84
N ALA A 35 16.92 -10.39 -8.03
CA ALA A 35 17.54 -11.67 -8.36
C ALA A 35 16.68 -12.89 -7.99
N GLU A 36 16.05 -12.87 -6.81
CA GLU A 36 15.35 -14.03 -6.22
C GLU A 36 13.84 -13.79 -6.06
N GLY A 37 13.36 -12.56 -6.26
CA GLY A 37 11.93 -12.22 -6.25
C GLY A 37 11.38 -11.81 -4.88
N ARG A 38 10.08 -11.48 -4.86
CA ARG A 38 9.40 -10.88 -3.70
C ARG A 38 9.26 -11.86 -2.52
N ASP A 39 8.94 -13.12 -2.80
CA ASP A 39 8.72 -14.13 -1.75
C ASP A 39 9.98 -14.36 -0.92
N ARG A 40 11.14 -14.38 -1.59
CA ARG A 40 12.42 -14.52 -0.92
C ARG A 40 12.78 -13.31 -0.07
N ALA A 41 12.60 -12.11 -0.62
CA ALA A 41 12.84 -10.87 0.12
C ALA A 41 11.94 -10.80 1.38
N HIS A 42 10.67 -11.19 1.25
CA HIS A 42 9.75 -11.27 2.38
C HIS A 42 10.25 -12.23 3.46
N TYR A 43 10.64 -13.45 3.08
CA TYR A 43 11.21 -14.43 4.01
C TYR A 43 12.44 -13.89 4.75
N LEU A 44 13.35 -13.20 4.06
CA LEU A 44 14.55 -12.64 4.69
C LEU A 44 14.22 -11.52 5.67
N LEU A 45 13.26 -10.65 5.33
CA LEU A 45 12.78 -9.60 6.24
C LEU A 45 12.13 -10.18 7.50
N GLU A 46 11.32 -11.23 7.36
CA GLU A 46 10.75 -11.94 8.51
C GLU A 46 11.83 -12.53 9.40
N ARG A 47 12.86 -13.15 8.82
CA ARG A 47 13.99 -13.70 9.58
C ARG A 47 14.80 -12.63 10.31
N LEU A 48 15.09 -11.51 9.65
CA LEU A 48 15.79 -10.39 10.27
C LEU A 48 14.98 -9.80 11.44
N LEU A 49 13.66 -9.70 11.25
CA LEU A 49 12.75 -9.23 12.29
C LEU A 49 12.71 -10.18 13.49
N ASP A 50 12.67 -11.49 13.26
CA ASP A 50 12.67 -12.49 14.34
C ASP A 50 14.00 -12.50 15.11
N GLU A 51 15.14 -12.33 14.43
CA GLU A 51 16.43 -12.18 15.09
C GLU A 51 16.52 -10.87 15.89
N ALA A 52 16.03 -9.76 15.35
CA ALA A 52 15.98 -8.48 16.06
C ALA A 52 15.15 -8.59 17.36
N ARG A 53 14.01 -9.28 17.31
CA ARG A 53 13.19 -9.58 18.50
C ARG A 53 13.95 -10.41 19.53
N GLN A 54 14.66 -11.46 19.10
CA GLN A 54 15.48 -12.29 19.99
C GLN A 54 16.60 -11.50 20.68
N GLN A 55 17.17 -10.52 19.99
CA GLN A 55 18.19 -9.61 20.52
C GLN A 55 17.61 -8.47 21.38
N GLY A 56 16.29 -8.44 21.61
CA GLY A 56 15.62 -7.44 22.44
C GLY A 56 15.50 -6.07 21.81
N VAL A 57 15.61 -5.96 20.49
CA VAL A 57 15.35 -4.72 19.76
C VAL A 57 13.85 -4.42 19.83
N ASP A 58 13.48 -3.31 20.47
CA ASP A 58 12.09 -2.86 20.57
C ASP A 58 11.61 -2.43 19.17
N MET A 59 10.76 -3.25 18.54
CA MET A 59 10.17 -2.90 17.27
C MET A 59 8.72 -2.45 17.48
N PRO A 60 8.38 -1.19 17.15
CA PRO A 60 6.99 -0.76 17.17
C PRO A 60 6.22 -1.58 16.12
N PHE A 61 5.27 -2.40 16.59
CA PHE A 61 4.32 -3.07 15.71
C PHE A 61 3.49 -2.00 14.99
N SER A 62 3.69 -1.85 13.69
CA SER A 62 2.80 -1.05 12.84
C SER A 62 1.78 -1.96 12.19
N ALA A 63 0.53 -1.89 12.66
CA ALA A 63 -0.61 -2.55 12.02
C ALA A 63 -1.01 -1.91 10.68
N ASN A 64 -0.38 -0.81 10.30
CA ASN A 64 -0.75 -0.04 9.12
C ASN A 64 0.04 -0.53 7.90
N THR A 65 -0.70 -0.95 6.88
CA THR A 65 -0.16 -1.18 5.54
C THR A 65 0.06 0.15 4.83
N ALA A 66 0.90 0.17 3.80
CA ALA A 66 1.08 1.35 2.96
C ALA A 66 -0.27 1.85 2.38
N TYR A 67 -0.39 3.15 2.18
CA TYR A 67 -1.59 3.78 1.61
C TYR A 67 -1.61 3.59 0.07
N VAL A 68 -1.69 2.34 -0.35
CA VAL A 68 -1.76 1.88 -1.73
C VAL A 68 -2.73 0.71 -1.81
N ASN A 69 -3.21 0.38 -3.01
CA ASN A 69 -4.05 -0.80 -3.20
C ASN A 69 -3.27 -2.07 -2.83
N THR A 70 -3.90 -2.96 -2.07
CA THR A 70 -3.32 -4.24 -1.66
C THR A 70 -3.00 -5.15 -2.84
N ILE A 71 -3.81 -5.09 -3.92
CA ILE A 71 -3.64 -5.88 -5.13
C ILE A 71 -2.94 -4.99 -6.19
N PRO A 72 -1.74 -5.37 -6.66
CA PRO A 72 -1.06 -4.66 -7.75
C PRO A 72 -1.68 -5.01 -9.12
N PRO A 73 -1.49 -4.15 -10.15
CA PRO A 73 -2.08 -4.35 -11.47
C PRO A 73 -1.80 -5.71 -12.12
N ASP A 74 -0.60 -6.26 -11.91
CA ASP A 74 -0.19 -7.55 -12.48
C ASP A 74 -0.91 -8.76 -11.84
N PHE A 75 -1.51 -8.58 -10.65
CA PHE A 75 -2.34 -9.57 -9.96
C PHE A 75 -3.83 -9.22 -10.01
N GLU A 76 -4.23 -8.17 -10.72
CA GLU A 76 -5.64 -7.86 -10.90
C GLU A 76 -6.27 -8.82 -11.91
N ASP A 77 -7.34 -9.50 -11.48
CA ASP A 77 -8.15 -10.31 -12.38
C ASP A 77 -8.90 -9.44 -13.39
N ARG A 78 -9.03 -9.94 -14.62
CA ARG A 78 -9.80 -9.26 -15.64
C ARG A 78 -11.29 -9.24 -15.27
N ASN A 79 -11.91 -8.06 -15.30
CA ASN A 79 -13.35 -7.92 -15.06
C ASN A 79 -14.15 -8.82 -16.04
N PRO A 80 -15.00 -9.75 -15.55
CA PRO A 80 -15.80 -10.63 -16.40
C PRO A 80 -16.95 -9.91 -17.14
N GLY A 81 -17.32 -8.70 -16.72
CA GLY A 81 -18.44 -7.94 -17.26
C GLY A 81 -18.11 -7.08 -18.50
N ASN A 82 -19.14 -6.40 -19.02
CA ASN A 82 -18.99 -5.39 -20.06
C ASN A 82 -19.03 -3.99 -19.41
N VAL A 83 -17.86 -3.36 -19.32
CA VAL A 83 -17.67 -2.06 -18.65
C VAL A 83 -18.53 -0.96 -19.27
N ASP A 84 -18.69 -0.93 -20.60
CA ASP A 84 -19.47 0.10 -21.30
C ASP A 84 -20.96 0.04 -20.93
N ILE A 85 -21.50 -1.18 -20.81
CA ILE A 85 -22.90 -1.39 -20.41
C ILE A 85 -23.08 -1.05 -18.93
N GLU A 86 -22.16 -1.48 -18.07
CA GLU A 86 -22.19 -1.22 -16.64
C GLU A 86 -22.09 0.28 -16.33
N GLU A 87 -21.27 1.03 -17.05
CA GLU A 87 -21.12 2.48 -16.89
C GLU A 87 -22.43 3.22 -17.23
N ARG A 88 -23.06 2.85 -18.34
CA ARG A 88 -24.37 3.41 -18.73
C ARG A 88 -25.43 3.13 -17.68
N LEU A 89 -25.50 1.89 -17.18
CA LEU A 89 -26.46 1.50 -16.16
C LEU A 89 -26.21 2.24 -14.84
N ARG A 90 -24.94 2.33 -14.39
CA ARG A 90 -24.55 3.07 -13.19
C ARG A 90 -24.94 4.54 -13.29
N SER A 91 -24.79 5.15 -14.46
CA SER A 91 -25.16 6.53 -14.72
C SER A 91 -26.67 6.75 -14.57
N TYR A 92 -27.50 5.88 -15.17
CA TYR A 92 -28.96 5.96 -15.01
C TYR A 92 -29.40 5.77 -13.55
N MET A 93 -28.80 4.81 -12.83
CA MET A 93 -29.11 4.58 -11.41
C MET A 93 -28.78 5.81 -10.54
N ARG A 94 -27.61 6.43 -10.75
CA ARG A 94 -27.19 7.64 -10.01
C ARG A 94 -28.13 8.80 -10.29
N TRP A 95 -28.52 9.00 -11.56
CA TRP A 95 -29.45 10.06 -11.91
C TRP A 95 -30.83 9.85 -11.29
N ASN A 96 -31.39 8.63 -11.41
CA ASN A 96 -32.67 8.29 -10.80
C ASN A 96 -32.65 8.48 -9.28
N ALA A 97 -31.56 8.08 -8.61
CA ALA A 97 -31.38 8.28 -7.17
C ALA A 97 -31.43 9.77 -6.80
N MET A 98 -30.69 10.61 -7.52
CA MET A 98 -30.70 12.07 -7.30
C MET A 98 -32.08 12.67 -7.57
N ALA A 99 -32.76 12.26 -8.64
CA ALA A 99 -34.09 12.74 -8.99
C ALA A 99 -35.14 12.40 -7.92
N MET A 100 -35.08 11.20 -7.33
CA MET A 100 -35.95 10.82 -6.21
C MET A 100 -35.74 11.70 -4.98
N VAL A 101 -34.48 11.96 -4.61
CA VAL A 101 -34.14 12.80 -3.46
C VAL A 101 -34.58 14.26 -3.67
N VAL A 102 -34.34 14.82 -4.85
CA VAL A 102 -34.78 16.19 -5.19
C VAL A 102 -36.30 16.30 -5.16
N ARG A 103 -37.03 15.30 -5.67
CA ARG A 103 -38.49 15.28 -5.63
C ARG A 103 -39.04 15.19 -4.21
N ALA A 104 -38.38 14.46 -3.32
CA ALA A 104 -38.81 14.31 -1.93
C ALA A 104 -38.50 15.55 -1.06
N ASN A 105 -37.46 16.31 -1.41
CA ASN A 105 -37.08 17.55 -0.71
C ASN A 105 -37.81 18.80 -1.24
N ARG A 106 -38.73 18.63 -2.19
CA ARG A 106 -39.60 19.71 -2.68
C ARG A 106 -40.93 19.68 -1.95
#